data_AF-A0A8K1D0P8-F1
#
_entry.id   AF-A0A8K1D0P8-F1
#
_cell.length_a   1.000
_cell.length_b   1.000
_cell.length_c   1.000
_cell.angle_alpha   90.00
_cell.angle_beta   90.00
_cell.angle_gamma   90.00
#
_symmetry.space_group_name_H-M   'P 1'
#
loop_
_entity.id
_entity.type
_entity.pdbx_description
1 polymer ?
#
loop_
_entity_poly.entity_id
_entity_poly.type
_entity_poly.pdbx_seq_one_letter_code
_entity_poly.pdbx_strand_id
1 'polypeptide(L)'
;MPNVFIREDEDPDYDVYISQDKVVIYLDLRGKEVTYNRILIKSDGEKIYILNSVNNSIVKIIALPTRIDSSTVTFNYKNGIFIIQGNKVN
;
A
#
# COMPACT_ATOMS: atom_id res chain seq x y z
N MET A 1 29.55 3.43 -24.81
CA MET A 1 28.41 2.56 -24.46
C MET A 1 27.40 3.44 -23.72
N PRO A 2 26.12 3.50 -24.12
CA PRO A 2 25.15 4.24 -23.33
C PRO A 2 24.91 3.49 -22.03
N ASN A 3 25.07 4.17 -20.89
CA ASN A 3 24.67 3.63 -19.60
C ASN A 3 23.15 3.50 -19.61
N VAL A 4 22.66 2.27 -19.73
CA VAL A 4 21.25 1.97 -19.46
C VAL A 4 21.11 1.99 -17.95
N PHE A 5 20.63 3.12 -17.42
CA PHE A 5 20.12 3.17 -16.06
C PHE A 5 18.78 2.42 -16.07
N ILE A 6 18.82 1.13 -15.76
CA ILE A 6 17.60 0.43 -15.38
C ILE A 6 17.20 1.06 -14.04
N ARG A 7 16.23 1.98 -14.05
CA ARG A 7 15.49 2.28 -12.82
C ARG A 7 14.76 0.97 -12.52
N GLU A 8 15.32 0.14 -11.64
CA GLU A 8 14.47 -0.81 -10.92
C GLU A 8 13.37 0.05 -10.31
N ASP A 9 12.11 -0.21 -10.68
CA ASP A 9 10.98 0.28 -9.90
C ASP A 9 11.14 -0.34 -8.51
N GLU A 10 11.89 0.35 -7.65
CA GLU A 10 12.21 -0.11 -6.30
C GLU A 10 10.90 -0.42 -5.58
N ASP A 11 10.80 -1.63 -5.04
CA ASP A 11 9.69 -2.07 -4.23
C ASP A 11 9.44 -1.06 -3.08
N PRO A 12 8.27 -0.41 -2.99
CA PRO A 12 8.05 0.64 -2.00
C PRO A 12 8.16 0.15 -0.55
N ASP A 13 8.77 0.96 0.30
CA ASP A 13 8.88 0.67 1.74
C ASP A 13 7.54 0.81 2.45
N TYR A 14 7.33 -0.02 3.47
CA TYR A 14 6.14 0.05 4.31
C TYR A 14 6.41 -0.43 5.73
N ASP A 15 5.66 0.14 6.66
CA ASP A 15 5.60 -0.29 8.06
C ASP A 15 4.19 -0.78 8.40
N VAL A 16 4.10 -1.77 9.29
CA VAL A 16 2.82 -2.28 9.81
C VAL A 16 2.79 -2.09 11.32
N TYR A 17 1.78 -1.36 11.78
CA TYR A 17 1.45 -1.19 13.19
C TYR A 17 0.17 -1.97 13.52
N ILE A 18 0.23 -2.82 14.54
CA ILE A 18 -0.89 -3.65 14.97
C ILE A 18 -1.22 -3.28 16.41
N SER A 19 -2.49 -3.00 16.64
CA SER A 19 -3.07 -2.79 17.97
C SER A 19 -4.07 -3.91 18.29
N GLN A 20 -4.80 -3.78 19.40
CA GLN A 20 -5.77 -4.80 19.81
C GLN A 20 -6.91 -4.95 18.79
N ASP A 21 -7.41 -3.85 18.26
CA ASP A 21 -8.61 -3.75 17.43
C ASP A 21 -8.33 -3.29 15.98
N LYS A 22 -7.11 -2.87 15.68
CA LYS A 22 -6.79 -2.22 14.40
C LYS A 22 -5.43 -2.57 13.85
N VAL A 23 -5.35 -2.65 12.53
CA VAL A 23 -4.10 -2.68 11.75
C VAL A 23 -3.95 -1.37 11.01
N VAL A 24 -2.76 -0.78 11.05
CA VAL A 24 -2.39 0.43 10.32
C VAL A 24 -1.12 0.16 9.53
N ILE A 25 -1.09 0.61 8.28
CA ILE A 25 0.02 0.43 7.37
C ILE A 25 0.44 1.81 6.88
N TYR A 26 1.73 2.09 6.96
CA TYR A 26 2.34 3.30 6.42
C TYR A 26 3.13 2.90 5.19
N LEU A 27 2.65 3.26 4.01
CA LEU A 27 3.28 2.96 2.73
C LEU A 27 3.93 4.22 2.17
N ASP A 28 5.24 4.17 1.94
CA ASP A 28 6.00 5.29 1.37
C ASP A 28 6.08 5.19 -0.15
N LEU A 29 5.42 6.13 -0.84
CA LEU A 29 5.49 6.25 -2.30
C LEU A 29 6.28 7.49 -2.74
N ARG A 30 7.04 8.13 -1.84
CA ARG A 30 7.89 9.26 -2.22
C ARG A 30 8.95 8.81 -3.22
N GLY A 31 9.19 9.65 -4.23
CA GLY A 31 10.14 9.35 -5.30
C GLY A 31 9.69 8.27 -6.29
N LYS A 32 8.50 7.67 -6.10
CA LYS A 32 7.89 6.77 -7.07
C LYS A 32 7.10 7.56 -8.10
N GLU A 33 7.11 7.11 -9.35
CA GLU A 33 6.36 7.71 -10.48
C GLU A 33 4.85 7.36 -10.40
N VAL A 34 4.25 7.53 -9.21
CA VAL A 34 2.87 7.14 -8.93
C VAL A 34 2.09 8.35 -8.42
N THR A 35 1.06 8.74 -9.17
CA THR A 35 0.20 9.86 -8.76
C THR A 35 -0.79 9.40 -7.68
N TYR A 36 -0.84 10.09 -6.53
CA TYR A 36 -1.67 9.67 -5.39
C TYR A 36 -3.16 9.50 -5.73
N ASN A 37 -3.71 10.35 -6.61
CA ASN A 37 -5.11 10.32 -7.03
C ASN A 37 -5.40 9.20 -8.06
N ARG A 38 -4.40 8.40 -8.40
CA ARG A 38 -4.48 7.23 -9.30
C ARG A 38 -4.14 5.93 -8.57
N ILE A 39 -4.28 5.91 -7.25
CA ILE A 39 -4.11 4.72 -6.43
C ILE A 39 -5.45 4.12 -6.07
N LEU A 40 -5.57 2.81 -6.25
CA LEU A 40 -6.67 2.00 -5.76
C LEU A 40 -6.14 1.02 -4.71
N ILE A 41 -6.79 0.97 -3.55
CA ILE A 41 -6.45 0.07 -2.46
C ILE A 41 -7.58 -0.97 -2.32
N LYS A 42 -7.21 -2.24 -2.32
CA LYS A 42 -8.11 -3.38 -2.09
C LYS A 42 -7.57 -4.28 -1.00
N SER A 43 -8.47 -5.02 -0.35
CA SER A 43 -8.13 -6.00 0.68
C SER A 43 -8.91 -7.30 0.46
N ASP A 44 -8.25 -8.44 0.61
CA ASP A 44 -8.90 -9.76 0.75
C ASP A 44 -8.99 -10.22 2.22
N GLY A 45 -8.47 -9.41 3.15
CA GLY A 45 -8.47 -9.66 4.59
C GLY A 45 -7.14 -10.21 5.10
N GLU A 46 -6.31 -10.78 4.23
CA GLU A 46 -4.96 -11.26 4.55
C GLU A 46 -3.87 -10.46 3.83
N LYS A 47 -4.22 -9.77 2.75
CA LYS A 47 -3.33 -8.95 1.94
C LYS A 47 -4.00 -7.63 1.58
N ILE A 48 -3.18 -6.58 1.53
CA ILE A 48 -3.53 -5.31 0.90
C ILE A 48 -2.90 -5.26 -0.48
N TYR A 49 -3.69 -4.92 -1.48
CA TYR A 49 -3.28 -4.71 -2.86
C TYR A 49 -3.34 -3.22 -3.16
N ILE A 50 -2.21 -2.66 -3.58
CA ILE A 50 -2.09 -1.28 -4.03
C ILE A 50 -1.88 -1.31 -5.54
N LEU A 51 -2.81 -0.69 -6.26
CA LEU A 51 -2.91 -0.74 -7.72
C LEU A 51 -2.85 0.68 -8.27
N ASN A 52 -2.25 0.83 -9.45
CA ASN A 52 -2.42 2.03 -10.26
C ASN A 52 -3.76 1.93 -11.00
N SER A 53 -4.65 2.88 -10.76
CA SER A 53 -6.02 2.87 -11.29
C SER A 53 -6.11 3.11 -12.80
N VAL A 54 -5.05 3.63 -13.44
CA VAL A 54 -5.06 3.93 -14.88
C VAL A 54 -4.82 2.69 -15.71
N ASN A 55 -3.87 1.85 -15.30
CA ASN A 55 -3.44 0.67 -16.07
C ASN A 55 -3.66 -0.65 -15.31
N ASN A 56 -4.24 -0.60 -14.10
CA ASN A 56 -4.44 -1.73 -13.19
C ASN A 56 -3.15 -2.51 -12.86
N SER A 57 -1.98 -1.87 -13.00
CA SER A 57 -0.72 -2.47 -12.59
C SER A 57 -0.61 -2.51 -11.07
N ILE A 58 0.07 -3.54 -10.57
CA ILE A 58 0.33 -3.73 -9.15
C ILE A 58 1.51 -2.83 -8.76
N VAL A 59 1.26 -1.92 -7.82
CA VAL A 59 2.30 -1.07 -7.21
C VAL A 59 2.94 -1.81 -6.03
N LYS A 60 2.13 -2.47 -5.20
CA LYS A 60 2.59 -3.22 -4.03
C LYS A 60 1.54 -4.23 -3.59
N ILE A 61 1.99 -5.35 -3.03
CA ILE A 61 1.16 -6.29 -2.27
C ILE A 61 1.78 -6.40 -0.88
N ILE A 62 0.97 -6.19 0.16
CA ILE A 62 1.40 -6.27 1.55
C ILE A 62 0.69 -7.43 2.21
N ALA A 63 1.43 -8.46 2.62
CA ALA A 63 0.88 -9.55 3.43
C ALA A 63 0.72 -9.08 4.87
N LEU A 64 -0.44 -9.36 5.46
CA LEU A 64 -0.78 -8.97 6.81
C LEU A 64 -0.48 -10.12 7.78
N PRO A 65 0.17 -9.83 8.91
CA PRO A 65 0.44 -10.84 9.94
C PRO A 65 -0.82 -11.21 10.75
N THR A 66 -1.92 -10.49 10.55
CA THR A 66 -3.23 -10.78 11.16
C THR A 66 -4.33 -10.38 10.20
N ARG A 67 -5.50 -11.02 10.32
CA ARG A 67 -6.64 -10.76 9.44
C ARG A 67 -7.28 -9.41 9.76
N ILE A 68 -7.75 -8.74 8.72
CA ILE A 68 -8.53 -7.50 8.84
C ILE A 68 -9.90 -7.68 8.20
N ASP A 69 -10.89 -6.93 8.68
CA ASP A 69 -12.18 -6.82 8.02
C ASP A 69 -12.04 -5.90 6.81
N SER A 70 -12.02 -6.48 5.62
CA SER A 70 -11.88 -5.75 4.35
C SER A 70 -12.93 -4.65 4.15
N SER A 71 -14.13 -4.78 4.74
CA SER A 71 -15.18 -3.77 4.63
C SER A 71 -14.87 -2.47 5.40
N THR A 72 -13.94 -2.55 6.35
CA THR A 72 -13.52 -1.43 7.22
C THR A 72 -12.26 -0.73 6.73
N VAL A 73 -11.66 -1.21 5.63
CA VAL A 73 -10.43 -0.66 5.09
C VAL A 73 -10.68 0.74 4.57
N THR A 74 -9.94 1.69 5.14
CA THR A 74 -9.92 3.09 4.72
C THR A 74 -8.48 3.53 4.53
N PHE A 75 -8.26 4.62 3.79
CA PHE A 75 -6.93 5.19 3.65
C PHE A 75 -6.94 6.71 3.65
N ASN A 76 -5.80 7.28 4.03
CA ASN A 76 -5.50 8.69 3.90
C ASN A 76 -4.14 8.84 3.19
N TYR A 77 -3.89 9.99 2.58
CA TYR A 77 -2.62 10.33 1.97
C TYR A 77 -2.09 11.64 2.54
N LYS A 78 -0.84 11.64 3.02
CA LYS A 78 -0.16 12.83 3.53
C LYS A 78 1.32 12.78 3.24
N ASN A 79 1.84 13.81 2.57
CA ASN A 79 3.28 14.01 2.32
C ASN A 79 3.99 12.79 1.67
N GLY A 80 3.33 12.13 0.72
CA GLY A 80 3.90 10.97 0.02
C GLY A 80 3.67 9.63 0.74
N ILE A 81 3.09 9.64 1.93
CA ILE A 81 2.76 8.44 2.70
C ILE A 81 1.27 8.13 2.59
N PHE A 82 0.95 6.88 2.22
CA PHE A 82 -0.39 6.33 2.35
C PHE A 82 -0.54 5.69 3.73
N ILE A 83 -1.56 6.12 4.48
CA ILE A 83 -1.92 5.56 5.77
C ILE A 83 -3.16 4.71 5.54
N ILE A 84 -2.99 3.39 5.50
CA ILE A 84 -4.05 2.42 5.25
C ILE A 84 -4.42 1.80 6.58
N GLN A 85 -5.71 1.67 6.88
CA GLN A 85 -6.15 1.17 8.17
C GLN A 85 -7.43 0.36 8.06
N GLY A 86 -7.58 -0.64 8.91
CA GLY A 86 -8.79 -1.45 9.02
C GLY A 86 -8.90 -2.11 10.38
N ASN A 87 -10.10 -2.54 10.73
CA ASN A 87 -10.36 -3.25 11.97
C ASN A 87 -9.75 -4.65 11.88
N LYS A 88 -9.02 -5.03 12.92
CA LYS A 88 -8.49 -6.37 13.07
C LYS A 88 -9.65 -7.33 13.36
N VAL A 89 -9.63 -8.50 12.73
CA VAL A 89 -10.56 -9.59 13.07
C VAL A 89 -9.97 -10.35 14.25
N ASN A 90 -10.75 -10.49 15.32
CA ASN A 90 -10.37 -11.26 16.50
C ASN A 90 -10.39 -12.77 16.24
#